data_AF-A0A5S3SZI9-F1
#
_entry.id   AF-A0A5S3SZI9-F1
#
_cell.length_a   1.000
_cell.length_b   1.000
_cell.length_c   1.000
_cell.angle_alpha   90.00
_cell.angle_beta   90.00
_cell.angle_gamma   90.00
#
_symmetry.space_group_name_H-M   'P 1'
#
loop_
_entity.id
_entity.type
_entity.pdbx_description
1 polymer ?
#
loop_
_entity_poly.entity_id
_entity_poly.type
_entity_poly.pdbx_seq_one_letter_code
_entity_poly.pdbx_strand_id
1 'polypeptide(L)' 'GLEQRAIAGECNSLLSMMALLAKSQCIGATTMSLAEEYADSFGLQILTPPFSFEQVTHRMLWHKRSNEHAAHQW' A
#
# COMPACT_ATOMS: atom_id res chain seq x y z
N GLY A 1 -12.38 2.97 -27.94
CA GLY A 1 -12.10 3.98 -26.90
C GLY A 1 -11.88 3.25 -25.60
N LEU A 2 -10.95 3.69 -24.75
CA LEU A 2 -10.86 3.17 -23.39
C LEU A 2 -12.11 3.64 -22.64
N GLU A 3 -12.88 2.69 -22.11
CA GLU A 3 -14.03 2.93 -21.24
C GLU A 3 -13.64 3.88 -20.09
N GLN A 4 -14.58 4.73 -19.65
CA GLN A 4 -14.34 5.67 -18.57
C GLN A 4 -14.00 4.91 -17.27
N ARG A 5 -12.90 5.30 -16.61
CA ARG A 5 -12.42 4.66 -15.39
C ARG A 5 -13.49 4.74 -14.28
N ALA A 6 -14.01 3.60 -13.84
CA ALA A 6 -14.95 3.50 -12.73
C ALA A 6 -14.21 3.58 -11.39
N ILE A 7 -14.19 4.77 -10.77
CA ILE A 7 -13.61 4.99 -9.44
C ILE A 7 -14.72 5.09 -8.41
N ALA A 8 -14.76 4.13 -7.48
CA ALA A 8 -15.75 4.10 -6.40
C ALA A 8 -15.43 5.08 -5.26
N GLY A 9 -14.15 5.43 -5.07
CA GLY A 9 -13.72 6.37 -4.05
C GLY A 9 -12.21 6.57 -4.02
N GLU A 10 -11.79 7.66 -3.38
CA GLU A 10 -10.40 7.98 -3.12
C GLU A 10 -10.19 8.08 -1.60
N CYS A 11 -9.03 7.62 -1.13
CA CYS A 11 -8.69 7.60 0.29
C CYS A 11 -7.30 8.21 0.48
N ASN A 12 -7.13 8.97 1.57
CA ASN A 12 -5.85 9.58 1.91
C ASN A 12 -4.89 8.63 2.65
N SER A 13 -5.31 7.38 2.89
CA SER A 13 -4.55 6.35 3.60
C SER A 13 -4.91 4.97 3.07
N LEU A 14 -3.92 4.09 2.95
CA LEU A 14 -4.10 2.70 2.55
C LEU A 14 -4.89 1.90 3.59
N LEU A 15 -4.76 2.23 4.89
CA LEU A 15 -5.55 1.61 5.94
C LEU A 15 -7.02 2.00 5.85
N SER A 16 -7.31 3.28 5.57
CA SER A 16 -8.68 3.75 5.34
C SER A 16 -9.30 3.09 4.11
N MET A 17 -8.51 2.89 3.04
CA MET A 17 -8.94 2.13 1.88
C MET A 17 -9.29 0.68 2.26
N MET A 18 -8.42 -0.03 3.00
CA MET A 18 -8.69 -1.42 3.41
C MET A 18 -9.95 -1.54 4.28
N ALA A 19 -10.17 -0.58 5.19
CA ALA A 19 -11.40 -0.52 5.97
C ALA A 19 -12.67 -0.32 5.10
N LEU A 20 -12.57 0.51 4.04
CA LEU A 20 -13.64 0.70 3.07
C LEU A 20 -13.92 -0.58 2.26
N LEU A 21 -12.86 -1.27 1.81
CA LEU A 21 -12.98 -2.52 1.06
C LEU A 21 -13.67 -3.60 1.90
N ALA A 22 -13.36 -3.70 3.19
CA ALA A 22 -13.97 -4.65 4.11
C ALA A 22 -15.49 -4.48 4.29
N LYS A 23 -16.04 -3.33 3.88
CA LYS A 23 -17.46 -2.97 4.01
C LYS A 23 -18.16 -2.72 2.67
N SER A 24 -17.52 -3.06 1.56
CA SER A 24 -18.05 -2.80 0.21
C SER A 24 -17.85 -3.98 -0.74
N GLN A 25 -18.26 -3.81 -2.00
CA GLN A 25 -17.99 -4.74 -3.10
C GLN A 25 -16.93 -4.17 -4.05
N CYS A 26 -16.05 -3.32 -3.52
CA CYS A 26 -14.98 -2.69 -4.29
C CYS A 26 -13.69 -3.52 -4.20
N ILE A 27 -12.80 -3.27 -5.14
CA ILE A 27 -11.41 -3.73 -5.10
C ILE A 27 -10.49 -2.52 -4.96
N GLY A 28 -9.33 -2.73 -4.34
CA GLY A 28 -8.29 -1.72 -4.22
C GLY A 28 -6.90 -2.33 -4.39
N ALA A 29 -5.89 -1.48 -4.46
CA ALA A 29 -4.51 -1.89 -4.64
C ALA A 29 -3.64 -1.28 -3.54
N THR A 30 -2.79 -2.11 -2.93
CA THR A 30 -1.81 -1.73 -1.91
C THR A 30 -0.52 -2.51 -2.12
N THR A 31 0.52 -2.23 -1.35
CA THR A 31 1.75 -3.03 -1.36
C THR A 31 1.51 -4.41 -0.77
N MET A 32 2.27 -5.40 -1.24
CA MET A 32 2.16 -6.77 -0.75
C MET A 32 2.38 -6.86 0.76
N SER A 33 3.32 -6.09 1.31
CA SER A 33 3.59 -6.02 2.75
C SER A 33 2.35 -5.64 3.57
N LEU A 34 1.60 -4.62 3.13
CA LEU A 34 0.39 -4.19 3.82
C LEU A 34 -0.76 -5.18 3.61
N ALA A 35 -0.86 -5.77 2.42
CA ALA A 35 -1.88 -6.79 2.14
C ALA A 35 -1.67 -8.00 3.05
N GLU A 36 -0.44 -8.52 3.16
CA GLU A 36 -0.10 -9.66 4.01
C GLU A 36 -0.30 -9.35 5.50
N GLU A 37 0.04 -8.14 5.96
CA GLU A 37 -0.11 -7.74 7.36
C GLU A 37 -1.58 -7.60 7.79
N TYR A 38 -2.44 -7.10 6.90
CA TYR A 38 -3.79 -6.66 7.28
C TYR A 38 -4.94 -7.45 6.66
N ALA A 39 -4.71 -8.34 5.69
CA ALA A 39 -5.77 -9.10 5.03
C ALA A 39 -6.66 -9.84 6.03
N ASP A 40 -6.06 -10.63 6.94
CA ASP A 40 -6.80 -11.39 7.94
C ASP A 40 -7.57 -10.49 8.91
N SER A 41 -6.94 -9.38 9.34
CA SER A 41 -7.54 -8.44 10.29
C SER A 41 -8.79 -7.73 9.74
N PHE A 42 -8.81 -7.47 8.43
CA PHE A 42 -9.96 -6.87 7.76
C PHE A 42 -10.90 -7.89 7.10
N GLY A 43 -10.55 -9.19 7.09
CA GLY A 43 -11.29 -10.22 6.37
C GLY A 43 -11.26 -10.03 4.85
N LEU A 44 -10.12 -9.59 4.32
CA LEU A 44 -9.91 -9.33 2.89
C LEU A 44 -9.18 -10.50 2.22
N GLN A 45 -9.44 -10.70 0.94
CA GLN A 45 -8.69 -11.63 0.09
C GLN A 45 -7.64 -10.88 -0.74
N ILE A 46 -6.46 -11.48 -0.89
CA ILE A 46 -5.42 -10.99 -1.79
C ILE A 46 -5.64 -11.61 -3.17
N LEU A 47 -5.68 -10.78 -4.21
CA LEU A 47 -5.89 -11.21 -5.59
C LEU A 47 -4.62 -11.01 -6.41
N THR A 48 -4.31 -11.98 -7.28
CA THR A 48 -3.24 -11.79 -8.28
C THR A 48 -3.76 -10.88 -9.41
N PRO A 49 -3.11 -9.74 -9.66
CA PRO A 49 -3.48 -8.84 -10.76
C PRO A 49 -3.26 -9.53 -12.12
N PRO A 50 -4.04 -9.20 -13.17
CA PRO A 50 -3.80 -9.68 -14.53
C PRO A 50 -2.67 -8.91 -15.25
N PHE A 51 -1.78 -8.23 -14.50
CA PHE A 51 -0.67 -7.45 -15.01
C PHE A 51 0.44 -7.35 -13.96
N SER A 52 1.66 -7.06 -14.40
CA SER A 52 2.82 -6.89 -13.52
C SER A 52 2.91 -5.48 -12.96
N PHE A 53 3.47 -5.37 -11.76
CA PHE A 53 3.80 -4.09 -11.12
C PHE A 53 5.31 -3.94 -11.00
N GLU A 54 5.78 -2.69 -11.07
CA GLU A 54 7.14 -2.37 -10.62
C GLU A 54 7.21 -2.47 -9.09
N GLN A 55 8.36 -2.94 -8.59
CA GLN A 55 8.56 -3.08 -7.15
C GLN A 55 8.74 -1.72 -6.48
N VAL A 56 7.98 -1.49 -5.42
CA VAL A 56 8.15 -0.31 -4.56
C VAL A 56 9.41 -0.49 -3.70
N THR A 57 10.41 0.37 -3.90
CA THR A 57 11.63 0.38 -3.10
C THR A 57 11.51 1.33 -1.92
N HIS A 58 11.47 0.78 -0.70
CA HIS A 58 11.56 1.57 0.52
C HIS A 58 13.02 1.93 0.79
N ARG A 59 13.30 3.21 1.09
CA ARG A 59 14.65 3.69 1.37
C ARG A 59 14.65 4.47 2.67
N MET A 60 15.67 4.23 3.49
CA MET A 60 15.99 5.13 4.59
C MET A 60 16.73 6.34 4.03
N LEU A 61 16.25 7.53 4.38
CA LEU A 61 16.84 8.80 3.97
C LEU A 61 17.15 9.60 5.23
N TRP A 62 18.37 10.11 5.33
CA TRP A 62 18.79 10.97 6.42
C TRP A 62 19.76 12.04 5.91
N HIS A 63 19.93 13.09 6.71
CA HIS A 63 20.84 14.17 6.37
C HIS A 63 22.30 13.73 6.55
N LYS A 64 23.21 14.10 5.63
CA LYS A 64 24.63 13.73 5.67
C LYS A 64 25.32 13.98 7.02
N ARG A 65 24.93 15.06 7.71
CA ARG A 65 25.43 15.42 9.06
C ARG A 65 25.25 14.30 10.10
N SER A 66 24.24 13.44 9.91
CA SER A 66 23.93 12.34 10.81
C SER A 66 24.77 11.09 10.54
N ASN A 67 25.59 11.06 9.48
CA ASN A 67 26.39 9.88 9.13
C ASN A 67 27.33 9.45 10.25
N GLU A 68 27.95 10.39 10.96
CA GLU A 68 28.93 10.13 12.02
C GLU A 68 28.30 10.09 13.42
N HIS A 69 26.98 10.28 13.53
CA HIS A 69 26.30 10.22 14.82
C HIS A 69 26.02 8.77 15.19
N ALA A 70 26.67 8.27 16.25
CA ALA A 70 26.55 6.89 16.71
C ALA A 70 25.08 6.45 16.94
N ALA A 71 24.24 7.33 17.49
CA ALA A 71 22.81 7.04 17.71
C ALA A 71 21.98 6.93 16.41
N HIS A 72 22.50 7.39 15.28
CA HIS A 72 21.84 7.36 13.98
C HIS A 72 22.31 6.19 13.10
N GLN A 73 23.46 5.60 13.44
CA GLN A 73 24.02 4.39 12.82
C GLN A 73 23.47 3.11 13.45
N TRP A 74 23.11 3.17 14.74
CA TRP A 74 22.58 2.06 15.54
C TRP A 74 21.06 1.96 15.38
#